data_AF-A0A6A6HRB6-F1
#
_entry.id   AF-A0A6A6HRB6-F1
#
_cell.length_a   1.000
_cell.length_b   1.000
_cell.length_c   1.000
_cell.angle_alpha   90.00
_cell.angle_beta   90.00
_cell.angle_gamma   90.00
#
_symmetry.space_group_name_H-M   'P 1'
#
loop_
_entity.id
_entity.type
_entity.pdbx_description
1 polymer ?
#
loop_
_entity_poly.entity_id
_entity_poly.type
_entity_poly.pdbx_seq_one_letter_code
_entity_poly.pdbx_strand_id
1 'polypeptide(L)'
;QLDSWDITIVNKRDESRPCARGLQKYDDATFGRDGTFRELTPEFDFSPVDLQETPLLASSSFHLLGAPAMCSTYVEQILRLRARHSIRDSPLLVWEPEPRTSLTRNLSSTVSAASKINVLSPNHLELRRLFIEHPVTPRPTTIEIEEYGKQLLDLGIGPNGSGLLIVCAAELGCMVVSRELSPRWFPAYYGPQEDMECRAKQGEEVEFNRAVVDPTGAGNAFLGAFTIEYAASGDLVEAICQAMVAESFTVQQIAFPTKGEDETGQTETWNGEAARERLDLYKKRLDIDN
;
A
#
# COMPACT_ATOMS: atom_id res chain seq x y z
N GLN A 1 -12.47 -18.52 -2.18
CA GLN A 1 -12.63 -17.05 -2.16
C GLN A 1 -11.82 -16.42 -3.28
N LEU A 2 -10.50 -16.61 -3.35
CA LEU A 2 -9.70 -16.03 -4.44
C LEU A 2 -10.15 -16.44 -5.84
N ASP A 3 -10.60 -17.69 -6.02
CA ASP A 3 -11.12 -18.17 -7.32
C ASP A 3 -12.38 -17.41 -7.80
N SER A 4 -13.13 -16.76 -6.89
CA SER A 4 -14.33 -16.00 -7.27
C SER A 4 -14.04 -14.54 -7.63
N TRP A 5 -12.78 -14.09 -7.53
CA TRP A 5 -12.39 -12.69 -7.76
C TRP A 5 -12.01 -12.38 -9.21
N ASP A 6 -12.16 -13.34 -10.12
CA ASP A 6 -11.77 -13.18 -11.54
C ASP A 6 -10.31 -12.71 -11.70
N ILE A 7 -9.43 -13.26 -10.86
CA ILE A 7 -7.99 -12.99 -10.89
C ILE A 7 -7.23 -14.13 -11.54
N THR A 8 -6.19 -13.79 -12.32
CA THR A 8 -5.27 -14.79 -12.86
C THR A 8 -4.28 -15.21 -11.77
N ILE A 9 -4.35 -16.47 -11.34
CA ILE A 9 -3.44 -17.05 -10.34
C ILE A 9 -2.52 -18.07 -11.01
N VAL A 10 -1.21 -17.85 -10.95
CA VAL A 10 -0.19 -18.83 -11.36
C VAL A 10 0.36 -19.54 -10.14
N ASN A 11 -0.04 -20.79 -9.95
CA ASN A 11 0.39 -21.59 -8.80
C ASN A 11 1.66 -22.39 -9.13
N LYS A 12 2.76 -22.10 -8.43
CA LYS A 12 3.95 -22.95 -8.37
C LYS A 12 4.00 -23.67 -7.04
N ARG A 13 4.25 -24.99 -7.07
CA ARG A 13 4.23 -25.84 -5.88
C ARG A 13 5.60 -26.44 -5.63
N ASP A 14 6.14 -26.20 -4.44
CA ASP A 14 7.30 -26.91 -3.91
C ASP A 14 6.81 -27.91 -2.86
N GLU A 15 6.76 -29.21 -3.23
CA GLU A 15 6.28 -30.27 -2.34
C GLU A 15 7.22 -30.53 -1.14
N SER A 16 8.42 -29.95 -1.14
CA SER A 16 9.38 -30.11 -0.04
C SER A 16 9.13 -29.17 1.14
N ARG A 17 8.22 -28.20 1.00
CA ARG A 17 7.96 -27.17 2.02
C ARG A 17 6.48 -27.04 2.34
N PRO A 18 6.11 -26.74 3.59
CA PRO A 18 4.73 -26.38 3.91
C PRO A 18 4.37 -25.02 3.32
N CYS A 19 3.08 -24.79 3.07
CA CYS A 19 2.59 -23.46 2.72
C CYS A 19 2.91 -22.44 3.84
N ALA A 20 3.19 -21.20 3.45
CA ALA A 20 3.36 -20.08 4.36
C ALA A 20 2.12 -19.92 5.26
N ARG A 21 2.32 -19.72 6.55
CA ARG A 21 1.26 -19.52 7.55
C ARG A 21 1.67 -18.38 8.48
N GLY A 22 0.77 -17.43 8.69
CA GLY A 22 0.91 -16.38 9.69
C GLY A 22 -0.19 -16.50 10.74
N LEU A 23 0.11 -16.11 11.98
CA LEU A 23 -0.88 -15.93 13.04
C LEU A 23 -1.01 -14.44 13.31
N GLN A 24 -2.16 -13.87 12.99
CA GLN A 24 -2.59 -12.59 13.50
C GLN A 24 -3.40 -12.83 14.78
N LYS A 25 -2.89 -12.33 15.91
CA LYS A 25 -3.56 -12.43 17.21
C LYS A 25 -4.00 -11.05 17.67
N TYR A 26 -5.27 -10.92 18.02
CA TYR A 26 -5.84 -9.72 18.62
C TYR A 26 -5.99 -9.95 20.12
N ASP A 27 -5.48 -9.02 20.93
CA ASP A 27 -5.49 -9.14 22.40
C ASP A 27 -6.78 -8.58 23.03
N ASP A 28 -7.60 -7.86 22.26
CA ASP A 28 -8.91 -7.38 22.66
C ASP A 28 -9.92 -7.36 21.50
N ALA A 29 -11.17 -7.03 21.82
CA ALA A 29 -12.26 -6.90 20.86
C ALA A 29 -12.23 -5.56 20.08
N THR A 30 -11.22 -4.72 20.30
CA THR A 30 -11.04 -3.47 19.52
C THR A 30 -10.28 -3.74 18.24
N PHE A 31 -9.67 -4.93 18.09
CA PHE A 31 -9.01 -5.43 16.89
C PHE A 31 -7.92 -4.50 16.30
N GLY A 32 -7.58 -3.42 17.00
CA GLY A 32 -6.73 -2.36 16.50
C GLY A 32 -6.02 -1.69 17.66
N ARG A 33 -4.76 -2.12 17.88
CA ARG A 33 -3.62 -1.35 18.43
C ARG A 33 -2.48 -2.30 18.82
N ASP A 34 -2.81 -3.46 19.37
CA ASP A 34 -1.83 -4.42 19.92
C ASP A 34 -1.83 -5.79 19.21
N GLY A 35 -2.36 -5.85 17.99
CA GLY A 35 -2.36 -7.09 17.21
C GLY A 35 -0.94 -7.59 16.98
N THR A 36 -0.64 -8.83 17.39
CA THR A 36 0.66 -9.44 17.14
C THR A 36 0.59 -10.36 15.92
N PHE A 37 1.42 -10.07 14.92
CA PHE A 37 1.66 -10.98 13.81
C PHE A 37 2.91 -11.83 14.10
N ARG A 38 2.84 -13.12 13.83
CA ARG A 38 4.04 -13.97 13.76
C ARG A 38 3.92 -15.00 12.65
N GLU A 39 5.03 -15.27 11.97
CA GLU A 39 5.09 -16.39 11.04
C GLU A 39 5.06 -17.73 11.83
N LEU A 40 4.28 -18.68 11.34
CA LEU A 40 4.18 -20.05 11.85
C LEU A 40 5.00 -21.04 11.02
N THR A 41 5.38 -20.65 9.81
CA THR A 41 6.28 -21.38 8.93
C THR A 41 7.34 -20.42 8.41
N PRO A 42 8.51 -20.91 7.95
CA PRO A 42 9.53 -20.06 7.37
C PRO A 42 8.95 -19.21 6.23
N GLU A 43 9.45 -17.98 6.09
CA GLU A 43 9.10 -17.10 4.99
C GLU A 43 9.36 -17.81 3.65
N PHE A 44 8.38 -17.69 2.75
CA PHE A 44 8.55 -18.17 1.39
C PHE A 44 9.23 -17.07 0.57
N ASP A 45 10.47 -17.32 0.16
CA ASP A 45 11.19 -16.41 -0.73
C ASP A 45 10.73 -16.67 -2.17
N PHE A 46 9.88 -15.77 -2.67
CA PHE A 46 9.49 -15.74 -4.07
C PHE A 46 10.66 -15.25 -4.91
N SER A 47 10.98 -15.91 -6.02
CA SER A 47 12.00 -15.38 -6.93
C SER A 47 11.33 -14.69 -8.12
N PRO A 48 11.76 -13.51 -8.57
CA PRO A 48 11.34 -12.96 -9.86
C PRO A 48 11.56 -13.92 -11.05
N VAL A 49 12.51 -14.86 -10.94
CA VAL A 49 12.69 -15.95 -11.91
C VAL A 49 11.42 -16.79 -12.05
N ASP A 50 10.59 -16.84 -11.01
CA ASP A 50 9.31 -17.52 -11.06
C ASP A 50 8.28 -16.88 -11.99
N LEU A 51 8.51 -15.65 -12.47
CA LEU A 51 7.70 -15.05 -13.52
C LEU A 51 8.00 -15.64 -14.90
N GLN A 52 9.15 -16.29 -15.08
CA GLN A 52 9.51 -16.91 -16.37
C GLN A 52 8.44 -17.91 -16.80
N GLU A 53 8.13 -17.92 -18.11
CA GLU A 53 7.10 -18.77 -18.72
C GLU A 53 5.68 -18.52 -18.20
N THR A 54 5.44 -17.38 -17.56
CA THR A 54 4.11 -16.94 -17.15
C THR A 54 3.69 -15.68 -17.91
N PRO A 55 2.38 -15.44 -18.11
CA PRO A 55 1.91 -14.17 -18.67
C PRO A 55 2.22 -12.97 -17.75
N LEU A 56 2.45 -13.22 -16.45
CA LEU A 56 2.71 -12.19 -15.45
C LEU A 56 4.07 -11.49 -15.65
N LEU A 57 5.01 -12.09 -16.39
CA LEU A 57 6.27 -11.40 -16.73
C LEU A 57 6.02 -10.12 -17.54
N ALA A 58 4.96 -10.12 -18.36
CA ALA A 58 4.59 -9.01 -19.23
C ALA A 58 3.69 -7.97 -18.56
N SER A 59 3.36 -8.12 -17.27
CA SER A 59 2.53 -7.16 -16.53
C SER A 59 3.02 -5.72 -16.69
N SER A 60 2.08 -4.78 -16.79
CA SER A 60 2.37 -3.34 -16.87
C SER A 60 2.80 -2.76 -15.52
N SER A 61 2.57 -3.48 -14.41
CA SER A 61 2.93 -3.02 -13.07
C SER A 61 3.31 -4.16 -12.13
N PHE A 62 4.09 -3.81 -11.09
CA PHE A 62 4.49 -4.70 -9.99
C PHE A 62 4.42 -3.94 -8.66
N HIS A 63 3.75 -4.52 -7.67
CA HIS A 63 3.81 -4.09 -6.26
C HIS A 63 4.73 -5.05 -5.50
N LEU A 64 5.76 -4.49 -4.88
CA LEU A 64 6.77 -5.20 -4.11
C LEU A 64 6.61 -4.83 -2.63
N LEU A 65 6.48 -5.81 -1.75
CA LEU A 65 6.52 -5.61 -0.30
C LEU A 65 7.76 -6.30 0.26
N GLY A 66 8.62 -5.54 0.96
CA GLY A 66 9.76 -6.14 1.66
C GLY A 66 10.94 -5.20 1.88
N ALA A 67 12.08 -5.79 2.24
CA ALA A 67 13.32 -5.09 2.55
C ALA A 67 13.93 -4.32 1.34
N PRO A 68 14.72 -3.26 1.57
CA PRO A 68 15.41 -2.53 0.49
C PRO A 68 16.30 -3.40 -0.41
N ALA A 69 17.01 -4.36 0.18
CA ALA A 69 17.87 -5.29 -0.55
C ALA A 69 17.07 -6.24 -1.45
N MET A 70 15.90 -6.70 -0.96
CA MET A 70 14.97 -7.50 -1.76
C MET A 70 14.47 -6.67 -2.94
N CYS A 71 13.95 -5.46 -2.69
CA CYS A 71 13.43 -4.58 -3.73
C CYS A 71 14.47 -4.34 -4.85
N SER A 72 15.71 -3.98 -4.47
CA SER A 72 16.79 -3.78 -5.44
C SER A 72 17.06 -5.03 -6.28
N THR A 73 17.09 -6.20 -5.64
CA THR A 73 17.32 -7.48 -6.32
C THR A 73 16.19 -7.81 -7.27
N TYR A 74 14.95 -7.62 -6.81
CA TYR A 74 13.77 -8.00 -7.59
C TYR A 74 13.59 -7.12 -8.81
N VAL A 75 13.73 -5.80 -8.66
CA VAL A 75 13.67 -4.85 -9.79
C VAL A 75 14.69 -5.23 -10.86
N GLU A 76 15.94 -5.46 -10.48
CA GLU A 76 16.98 -5.85 -11.45
C GLU A 76 16.67 -7.16 -12.17
N GLN A 77 16.15 -8.16 -11.44
CA GLN A 77 15.80 -9.44 -12.04
C GLN A 77 14.58 -9.35 -12.96
N ILE A 78 13.52 -8.65 -12.55
CA ILE A 78 12.32 -8.42 -13.37
C ILE A 78 12.72 -7.75 -14.69
N LEU A 79 13.48 -6.65 -14.62
CA LEU A 79 13.91 -5.91 -15.82
C LEU A 79 14.81 -6.76 -16.73
N ARG A 80 15.74 -7.53 -16.16
CA ARG A 80 16.60 -8.45 -16.92
C ARG A 80 15.80 -9.56 -17.61
N LEU A 81 14.84 -10.16 -16.92
CA LEU A 81 13.97 -11.21 -17.47
C LEU A 81 13.11 -10.65 -18.60
N ARG A 82 12.46 -9.50 -18.40
CA ARG A 82 11.69 -8.81 -19.43
C ARG A 82 12.52 -8.52 -20.68
N ALA A 83 13.74 -8.00 -20.51
CA ALA A 83 14.65 -7.74 -21.61
C ALA A 83 15.02 -9.01 -22.40
N ARG A 84 15.28 -10.14 -21.73
CA ARG A 84 15.56 -11.43 -22.38
C ARG A 84 14.38 -11.94 -23.21
N HIS A 85 13.15 -11.67 -22.74
CA HIS A 85 11.92 -12.02 -23.45
C HIS A 85 11.47 -10.93 -24.45
N SER A 86 12.33 -9.97 -24.78
CA SER A 86 12.03 -8.87 -25.71
C SER A 86 10.82 -8.00 -25.30
N ILE A 87 10.46 -7.99 -24.02
CA ILE A 87 9.44 -7.09 -23.47
C ILE A 87 10.12 -5.75 -23.20
N ARG A 88 9.75 -4.73 -23.98
CA ARG A 88 10.42 -3.42 -24.00
C ARG A 88 9.71 -2.36 -23.15
N ASP A 89 8.43 -2.56 -22.88
CA ASP A 89 7.66 -1.61 -22.07
C ASP A 89 8.21 -1.58 -20.65
N SER A 90 8.40 -0.38 -20.11
CA SER A 90 8.82 -0.19 -18.72
C SER A 90 7.60 -0.37 -17.82
N PRO A 91 7.64 -1.30 -16.84
CA PRO A 91 6.53 -1.47 -15.92
C PRO A 91 6.52 -0.36 -14.86
N LEU A 92 5.36 -0.06 -14.31
CA LEU A 92 5.22 0.69 -13.07
C LEU A 92 5.71 -0.18 -11.90
N LEU A 93 6.74 0.29 -11.19
CA LEU A 93 7.30 -0.38 -10.01
C LEU A 93 6.89 0.38 -8.75
N VAL A 94 6.08 -0.26 -7.91
CA VAL A 94 5.62 0.27 -6.62
C VAL A 94 6.25 -0.54 -5.51
N TRP A 95 6.87 0.11 -4.54
CA TRP A 95 7.54 -0.55 -3.41
C TRP A 95 7.00 -0.06 -2.06
N GLU A 96 6.54 -1.01 -1.27
CA GLU A 96 6.19 -0.87 0.15
C GLU A 96 7.34 -1.43 1.01
N PRO A 97 8.03 -0.59 1.79
CA PRO A 97 9.08 -1.05 2.68
C PRO A 97 8.49 -1.80 3.87
N GLU A 98 9.08 -2.95 4.21
CA GLU A 98 8.63 -3.72 5.36
C GLU A 98 8.96 -3.03 6.70
N PRO A 99 8.03 -3.02 7.68
CA PRO A 99 8.19 -2.36 8.97
C PRO A 99 9.50 -2.69 9.71
N ARG A 100 9.95 -3.94 9.66
CA ARG A 100 11.16 -4.42 10.35
C ARG A 100 12.45 -3.81 9.78
N THR A 101 12.39 -3.31 8.54
CA THR A 101 13.55 -2.76 7.82
C THR A 101 13.53 -1.23 7.73
N SER A 102 12.43 -0.59 8.11
CA SER A 102 12.30 0.87 8.20
C SER A 102 12.99 1.41 9.44
N LEU A 103 14.31 1.53 9.36
CA LEU A 103 15.22 1.93 10.44
C LEU A 103 16.24 2.92 9.90
N THR A 104 16.70 3.85 10.74
CA THR A 104 17.75 4.84 10.44
C THR A 104 18.98 4.24 9.75
N ARG A 105 19.51 3.12 10.27
CA ARG A 105 20.67 2.42 9.69
C ARG A 105 20.44 1.93 8.26
N ASN A 106 19.17 1.74 7.86
CA ASN A 106 18.80 1.28 6.53
C ASN A 106 18.47 2.43 5.57
N LEU A 107 18.44 3.69 6.01
CA LEU A 107 18.08 4.85 5.18
C LEU A 107 18.85 4.88 3.85
N SER A 108 20.17 4.67 3.88
CA SER A 108 20.99 4.64 2.65
C SER A 108 20.57 3.52 1.70
N SER A 109 20.30 2.32 2.22
CA SER A 109 19.82 1.20 1.41
C SER A 109 18.41 1.44 0.86
N THR A 110 17.54 2.08 1.64
CA THR A 110 16.20 2.49 1.24
C THR A 110 16.26 3.48 0.09
N VAL A 111 17.07 4.53 0.19
CA VAL A 111 17.26 5.52 -0.90
C VAL A 111 17.83 4.84 -2.14
N SER A 112 18.83 3.95 -1.98
CA SER A 112 19.40 3.24 -3.12
C SER A 112 18.37 2.36 -3.83
N ALA A 113 17.48 1.68 -3.11
CA ALA A 113 16.39 0.90 -3.69
C ALA A 113 15.32 1.81 -4.32
N ALA A 114 14.92 2.86 -3.61
CA ALA A 114 13.92 3.84 -4.04
C ALA A 114 14.30 4.52 -5.35
N SER A 115 15.60 4.75 -5.60
CA SER A 115 16.08 5.33 -6.86
C SER A 115 15.80 4.49 -8.12
N LYS A 116 15.41 3.21 -7.96
CA LYS A 116 15.17 2.25 -9.05
C LYS A 116 13.68 1.98 -9.34
N ILE A 117 12.76 2.55 -8.55
CA ILE A 117 11.32 2.28 -8.66
C ILE A 117 10.54 3.55 -9.02
N ASN A 118 9.25 3.45 -9.34
CA ASN A 118 8.44 4.61 -9.68
C ASN A 118 7.76 5.23 -8.46
N VAL A 119 7.29 4.39 -7.53
CA VAL A 119 6.54 4.82 -6.34
C VAL A 119 7.09 4.13 -5.10
N LEU A 120 7.47 4.92 -4.10
CA LEU A 120 7.80 4.45 -2.75
C LEU A 120 6.61 4.73 -1.83
N SER A 121 6.17 3.73 -1.06
CA SER A 121 5.00 3.86 -0.19
C SER A 121 5.20 3.31 1.23
N PRO A 122 6.00 3.95 2.10
CA PRO A 122 6.00 3.66 3.53
C PRO A 122 4.68 4.11 4.18
N ASN A 123 4.32 3.52 5.31
CA ASN A 123 3.41 4.20 6.23
C ASN A 123 4.14 5.30 7.02
N HIS A 124 3.36 6.17 7.66
CA HIS A 124 3.85 7.28 8.48
C HIS A 124 4.82 6.89 9.61
N LEU A 125 4.67 5.70 10.21
CA LEU A 125 5.57 5.21 11.27
C LEU A 125 6.90 4.74 10.69
N GLU A 126 6.86 4.01 9.57
CA GLU A 126 8.03 3.57 8.83
C GLU A 126 8.85 4.76 8.33
N LEU A 127 8.18 5.74 7.71
CA LEU A 127 8.81 6.97 7.25
C LEU A 127 9.55 7.66 8.39
N ARG A 128 8.89 7.85 9.54
CA ARG A 128 9.51 8.46 10.73
C ARG A 128 10.73 7.66 11.21
N ARG A 129 10.63 6.33 11.24
CA ARG A 129 11.70 5.46 11.74
C ARG A 129 12.94 5.41 10.84
N LEU A 130 12.84 5.85 9.59
CA LEU A 130 14.00 6.07 8.73
C LEU A 130 14.84 7.27 9.16
N PHE A 131 14.27 8.22 9.91
CA PHE A 131 14.95 9.44 10.35
C PHE A 131 15.21 9.49 11.86
N ILE A 132 14.41 8.77 12.68
CA ILE A 132 14.53 8.78 14.14
C ILE A 132 14.41 7.36 14.71
N GLU A 133 15.38 6.94 15.54
CA GLU A 133 15.37 5.62 16.20
C GLU A 133 14.40 5.52 17.36
N HIS A 134 14.34 6.57 18.18
CA HIS A 134 13.59 6.60 19.44
C HIS A 134 12.68 7.82 19.48
N PRO A 135 11.53 7.79 18.77
CA PRO A 135 10.58 8.88 18.79
C PRO A 135 10.00 9.08 20.21
N VAL A 136 9.81 10.35 20.59
CA VAL A 136 9.25 10.71 21.91
C VAL A 136 7.74 10.49 21.94
N THR A 137 7.05 10.76 20.83
CA THR A 137 5.60 10.56 20.67
C THR A 137 5.32 9.25 19.95
N PRO A 138 4.16 8.60 20.18
CA PRO A 138 3.83 7.35 19.50
C PRO A 138 3.60 7.54 17.99
N ARG A 139 3.04 8.68 17.58
CA ARG A 139 2.73 8.99 16.18
C ARG A 139 3.34 10.35 15.77
N PRO A 140 3.77 10.50 14.50
CA PRO A 140 4.15 11.80 13.95
C PRO A 140 2.92 12.68 13.69
N THR A 141 3.11 13.99 13.75
CA THR A 141 2.15 14.98 13.23
C THR A 141 2.11 14.99 11.70
N THR A 142 1.10 15.60 11.08
CA THR A 142 1.10 15.80 9.61
C THR A 142 2.27 16.65 9.14
N ILE A 143 2.70 17.62 9.95
CA ILE A 143 3.87 18.47 9.66
C ILE A 143 5.13 17.62 9.63
N GLU A 144 5.34 16.76 10.65
CA GLU A 144 6.47 15.83 10.67
C GLU A 144 6.45 14.87 9.46
N ILE A 145 5.27 14.36 9.07
CA ILE A 145 5.14 13.48 7.90
C ILE A 145 5.58 14.21 6.62
N GLU A 146 5.14 15.45 6.43
CA GLU A 146 5.55 16.28 5.29
C GLU A 146 7.06 16.58 5.31
N GLU A 147 7.62 16.89 6.47
CA GLU A 147 9.05 17.16 6.64
C GLU A 147 9.92 15.95 6.35
N TYR A 148 9.60 14.77 6.88
CA TYR A 148 10.31 13.53 6.58
C TYR A 148 10.13 13.12 5.11
N GLY A 149 8.93 13.32 4.55
CA GLY A 149 8.65 13.04 3.15
C GLY A 149 9.50 13.91 2.21
N LYS A 150 9.63 15.20 2.52
CA LYS A 150 10.51 16.12 1.79
C LYS A 150 11.97 15.71 1.89
N GLN A 151 12.45 15.38 3.09
CA GLN A 151 13.82 14.90 3.28
C GLN A 151 14.11 13.65 2.43
N LEU A 152 13.16 12.71 2.36
CA LEU A 152 13.31 11.49 1.56
C LEU A 152 13.31 11.77 0.06
N LEU A 153 12.47 12.69 -0.42
CA LEU A 153 12.45 13.13 -1.82
C LEU A 153 13.73 13.85 -2.24
N ASP A 154 14.31 14.65 -1.34
CA ASP A 154 15.58 15.34 -1.58
C ASP A 154 16.73 14.32 -1.75
N LEU A 155 16.68 13.19 -1.04
CA LEU A 155 17.62 12.07 -1.21
C LEU A 155 17.43 11.31 -2.53
N GLY A 156 16.23 11.36 -3.11
CA GLY A 156 15.93 10.88 -4.46
C GLY A 156 15.09 9.61 -4.50
N ILE A 157 13.90 9.73 -5.10
CA ILE A 157 12.99 8.61 -5.39
C ILE A 157 12.85 8.49 -6.90
N GLY A 158 12.98 7.27 -7.40
CA GLY A 158 12.91 6.90 -8.80
C GLY A 158 14.04 7.37 -9.70
N PRO A 159 14.04 6.91 -10.96
CA PRO A 159 15.08 7.24 -11.92
C PRO A 159 15.17 8.75 -12.11
N ASN A 160 16.37 9.33 -11.91
CA ASN A 160 16.60 10.78 -11.94
C ASN A 160 15.85 11.60 -10.86
N GLY A 161 15.26 10.95 -9.85
CA GLY A 161 14.54 11.61 -8.77
C GLY A 161 13.11 12.05 -9.13
N SER A 162 12.52 11.52 -10.21
CA SER A 162 11.16 11.88 -10.66
C SER A 162 10.06 10.97 -10.08
N GLY A 163 10.39 10.13 -9.10
CA GLY A 163 9.44 9.20 -8.48
C GLY A 163 8.47 9.87 -7.52
N LEU A 164 7.44 9.10 -7.18
CA LEU A 164 6.37 9.50 -6.28
C LEU A 164 6.60 8.92 -4.88
N LEU A 165 6.34 9.72 -3.85
CA LEU A 165 6.19 9.24 -2.48
C LEU A 165 4.72 9.26 -2.10
N ILE A 166 4.21 8.11 -1.67
CA ILE A 166 2.90 7.98 -1.02
C ILE A 166 3.16 7.63 0.43
N VAL A 167 2.46 8.25 1.37
CA VAL A 167 2.61 7.95 2.80
C VAL A 167 1.24 7.62 3.37
N CYS A 168 1.01 6.35 3.69
CA CYS A 168 -0.22 5.92 4.34
C CYS A 168 -0.19 6.32 5.82
N ALA A 169 -1.17 7.13 6.24
CA ALA A 169 -1.23 7.82 7.52
C ALA A 169 -2.44 7.38 8.37
N ALA A 170 -2.82 6.09 8.29
CA ALA A 170 -3.92 5.50 9.04
C ALA A 170 -5.22 6.32 8.89
N GLU A 171 -5.84 6.74 10.00
CA GLU A 171 -7.11 7.48 9.98
C GLU A 171 -7.03 8.84 9.28
N LEU A 172 -5.83 9.39 9.09
CA LEU A 172 -5.63 10.63 8.33
C LEU A 172 -5.70 10.41 6.82
N GLY A 173 -5.68 9.15 6.35
CA GLY A 173 -5.68 8.78 4.95
C GLY A 173 -4.27 8.66 4.38
N CYS A 174 -3.99 9.30 3.25
CA CYS A 174 -2.65 9.28 2.67
C CYS A 174 -2.17 10.67 2.23
N MET A 175 -0.85 10.86 2.27
CA MET A 175 -0.17 12.01 1.67
C MET A 175 0.54 11.56 0.40
N VAL A 176 0.45 12.37 -0.65
CA VAL A 176 1.15 12.16 -1.92
C VAL A 176 2.03 13.35 -2.22
N VAL A 177 3.29 13.11 -2.58
CA VAL A 177 4.28 14.17 -2.84
C VAL A 177 5.33 13.72 -3.85
N SER A 178 5.80 14.64 -4.68
CA SER A 178 6.93 14.44 -5.59
C SER A 178 7.76 15.73 -5.67
N ARG A 179 8.81 15.76 -6.49
CA ARG A 179 9.54 17.02 -6.74
C ARG A 179 8.72 18.07 -7.47
N GLU A 180 7.71 17.65 -8.22
CA GLU A 180 6.83 18.51 -9.03
C GLU A 180 5.47 18.74 -8.37
N LEU A 181 5.14 17.97 -7.33
CA LEU A 181 3.87 18.01 -6.62
C LEU A 181 4.12 18.31 -5.14
N SER A 182 3.61 19.46 -4.67
CA SER A 182 3.55 19.77 -3.25
C SER A 182 2.73 18.71 -2.49
N PRO A 183 3.01 18.46 -1.20
CA PRO A 183 2.24 17.51 -0.40
C PRO A 183 0.73 17.71 -0.56
N ARG A 184 0.05 16.66 -1.02
CA ARG A 184 -1.40 16.62 -1.17
C ARG A 184 -1.94 15.49 -0.30
N TRP A 185 -2.87 15.84 0.58
CA TRP A 185 -3.53 14.90 1.46
C TRP A 185 -4.86 14.43 0.86
N PHE A 186 -5.11 13.13 0.97
CA PHE A 186 -6.37 12.49 0.67
C PHE A 186 -6.89 11.87 1.97
N PRO A 187 -8.02 12.35 2.53
CA PRO A 187 -8.53 11.88 3.80
C PRO A 187 -9.02 10.43 3.69
N ALA A 188 -8.84 9.63 4.74
CA ALA A 188 -9.38 8.27 4.81
C ALA A 188 -10.89 8.26 4.53
N TYR A 189 -11.38 7.21 3.86
CA TYR A 189 -12.83 7.06 3.66
C TYR A 189 -13.58 7.08 5.00
N TYR A 190 -13.00 6.40 5.99
CA TYR A 190 -13.42 6.40 7.40
C TYR A 190 -12.38 7.12 8.27
N GLY A 191 -12.29 8.45 8.09
CA GLY A 191 -11.43 9.29 8.91
C GLY A 191 -11.94 9.54 10.34
N PRO A 192 -11.18 10.30 11.15
CA PRO A 192 -11.60 10.74 12.47
C PRO A 192 -12.87 11.59 12.40
N GLN A 193 -13.60 11.67 13.51
CA GLN A 193 -14.70 12.63 13.64
C GLN A 193 -14.15 14.06 13.58
N GLU A 194 -14.95 15.01 13.10
CA GLU A 194 -14.53 16.40 12.87
C GLU A 194 -13.92 17.06 14.11
N ASP A 195 -14.49 16.78 15.29
CA ASP A 195 -14.01 17.30 16.58
C ASP A 195 -12.67 16.69 17.04
N MET A 196 -12.28 15.55 16.47
CA MET A 196 -11.02 14.86 16.75
C MET A 196 -9.95 15.08 15.67
N GLU A 197 -10.30 15.62 14.51
CA GLU A 197 -9.39 15.75 13.37
C GLU A 197 -8.12 16.56 13.72
N CYS A 198 -8.29 17.68 14.42
CA CYS A 198 -7.16 18.51 14.87
C CYS A 198 -6.19 17.73 15.77
N ARG A 199 -6.71 16.90 16.67
CA ARG A 199 -5.91 16.09 17.60
C ARG A 199 -5.15 14.99 16.85
N ALA A 200 -5.84 14.31 15.93
CA ALA A 200 -5.21 13.31 15.06
C ALA A 200 -4.06 13.91 14.24
N LYS A 201 -4.25 15.11 13.66
CA LYS A 201 -3.19 15.83 12.92
C LYS A 201 -1.99 16.22 13.80
N GLN A 202 -2.20 16.37 15.11
CA GLN A 202 -1.14 16.61 16.10
C GLN A 202 -0.51 15.30 16.62
N GLY A 203 -0.79 14.16 15.99
CA GLY A 203 -0.22 12.87 16.38
C GLY A 203 -0.81 12.32 17.69
N GLU A 204 -1.92 12.88 18.17
CA GLU A 204 -2.66 12.29 19.28
C GLU A 204 -3.41 11.05 18.80
N GLU A 205 -3.48 10.06 19.67
CA GLU A 205 -4.29 8.88 19.43
C GLU A 205 -5.78 9.22 19.61
N VAL A 206 -6.56 8.93 18.59
CA VAL A 206 -8.02 9.17 18.55
C VAL A 206 -8.77 7.84 18.46
N GLU A 207 -10.06 7.86 18.80
CA GLU A 207 -10.91 6.69 18.60
C GLU A 207 -11.08 6.42 17.10
N PHE A 208 -11.06 5.14 16.72
CA PHE A 208 -11.33 4.78 15.33
C PHE A 208 -12.79 5.12 14.97
N ASN A 209 -13.00 5.40 13.69
CA ASN A 209 -14.35 5.41 13.16
C ASN A 209 -14.98 4.03 13.40
N ARG A 210 -16.23 3.98 13.87
CA ARG A 210 -16.92 2.71 14.21
C ARG A 210 -17.11 1.77 13.02
N ALA A 211 -16.98 2.28 11.79
CA ALA A 211 -16.99 1.46 10.58
C ALA A 211 -15.66 0.70 10.37
N VAL A 212 -14.58 1.07 11.06
CA VAL A 212 -13.30 0.37 11.04
C VAL A 212 -13.33 -0.74 12.09
N VAL A 213 -13.36 -1.98 11.62
CA VAL A 213 -13.37 -3.20 12.44
C VAL A 213 -11.97 -3.80 12.53
N ASP A 214 -11.23 -3.90 11.43
CA ASP A 214 -9.88 -4.49 11.42
C ASP A 214 -9.01 -3.80 10.35
N PRO A 215 -7.97 -3.06 10.72
CA PRO A 215 -7.11 -2.39 9.73
C PRO A 215 -6.15 -3.34 8.99
N THR A 216 -6.15 -4.63 9.33
CA THR A 216 -5.23 -5.61 8.74
C THR A 216 -5.46 -5.74 7.23
N GLY A 217 -4.40 -5.52 6.45
CA GLY A 217 -4.45 -5.61 4.99
C GLY A 217 -4.93 -4.34 4.28
N ALA A 218 -5.29 -3.29 5.02
CA ALA A 218 -5.69 -1.99 4.47
C ALA A 218 -4.66 -1.43 3.47
N GLY A 219 -3.39 -1.37 3.87
CA GLY A 219 -2.29 -0.91 3.02
C GLY A 219 -2.09 -1.76 1.76
N ASN A 220 -2.26 -3.08 1.86
CA ASN A 220 -2.16 -3.97 0.70
C ASN A 220 -3.30 -3.75 -0.29
N ALA A 221 -4.53 -3.55 0.20
CA ALA A 221 -5.68 -3.24 -0.66
C ALA A 221 -5.51 -1.87 -1.34
N PHE A 222 -5.07 -0.86 -0.58
CA PHE A 222 -4.74 0.46 -1.10
C PHE A 222 -3.70 0.36 -2.24
N LEU A 223 -2.55 -0.26 -1.98
CA LEU A 223 -1.46 -0.31 -2.95
C LEU A 223 -1.75 -1.21 -4.14
N GLY A 224 -2.50 -2.31 -3.95
CA GLY A 224 -2.97 -3.14 -5.04
C GLY A 224 -3.84 -2.35 -6.02
N ALA A 225 -4.85 -1.64 -5.51
CA ALA A 225 -5.74 -0.81 -6.32
C ALA A 225 -4.99 0.36 -6.99
N PHE A 226 -4.17 1.09 -6.23
CA PHE A 226 -3.34 2.18 -6.77
C PHE A 226 -2.45 1.69 -7.92
N THR A 227 -1.78 0.55 -7.74
CA THR A 227 -0.81 0.02 -8.72
C THR A 227 -1.47 -0.39 -10.03
N ILE A 228 -2.70 -0.92 -9.97
CA ILE A 228 -3.47 -1.30 -11.16
C ILE A 228 -3.99 -0.05 -11.87
N GLU A 229 -4.67 0.82 -11.14
CA GLU A 229 -5.31 2.01 -11.72
C GLU A 229 -4.27 2.98 -12.29
N TYR A 230 -3.21 3.29 -11.54
CA TYR A 230 -2.18 4.22 -12.00
C TYR A 230 -1.43 3.72 -13.23
N ALA A 231 -1.23 2.40 -13.34
CA ALA A 231 -0.61 1.80 -14.52
C ALA A 231 -1.55 1.82 -15.75
N ALA A 232 -2.87 1.80 -15.53
CA ALA A 232 -3.86 1.80 -16.59
C ALA A 232 -4.17 3.21 -17.13
N SER A 233 -4.37 4.18 -16.23
CA SER A 233 -4.81 5.53 -16.60
C SER A 233 -3.70 6.58 -16.59
N GLY A 234 -2.66 6.39 -15.77
CA GLY A 234 -1.68 7.44 -15.47
C GLY A 234 -2.27 8.62 -14.67
N ASP A 235 -3.54 8.55 -14.26
CA ASP A 235 -4.19 9.57 -13.46
C ASP A 235 -3.94 9.31 -11.98
N LEU A 236 -3.10 10.16 -11.39
CA LEU A 236 -2.73 10.07 -9.98
C LEU A 236 -3.93 10.26 -9.04
N VAL A 237 -4.83 11.19 -9.37
CA VAL A 237 -5.97 11.50 -8.49
C VAL A 237 -6.98 10.37 -8.53
N GLU A 238 -7.25 9.84 -9.72
CA GLU A 238 -8.12 8.67 -9.90
C GLU A 238 -7.59 7.45 -9.15
N ALA A 239 -6.30 7.15 -9.33
CA ALA A 239 -5.66 6.00 -8.69
C ALA A 239 -5.70 6.07 -7.17
N ILE A 240 -5.48 7.26 -6.58
CA ILE A 240 -5.58 7.44 -5.13
C ILE A 240 -7.03 7.32 -4.66
N CYS A 241 -7.99 7.93 -5.35
CA CYS A 241 -9.40 7.81 -4.99
C CYS A 241 -9.87 6.34 -5.00
N GLN A 242 -9.51 5.58 -6.01
CA GLN A 242 -9.82 4.14 -6.06
C GLN A 242 -9.10 3.35 -4.98
N ALA A 243 -7.84 3.66 -4.68
CA ALA A 243 -7.08 3.04 -3.61
C ALA A 243 -7.71 3.26 -2.23
N MET A 244 -8.14 4.48 -1.93
CA MET A 244 -8.83 4.83 -0.69
C MET A 244 -10.18 4.10 -0.55
N VAL A 245 -10.87 3.88 -1.66
CA VAL A 245 -12.12 3.11 -1.70
C VAL A 245 -11.85 1.62 -1.50
N ALA A 246 -10.83 1.04 -2.16
CA ALA A 246 -10.45 -0.36 -1.97
C ALA A 246 -10.06 -0.67 -0.52
N GLU A 247 -9.27 0.22 0.08
CA GLU A 247 -8.92 0.17 1.51
C GLU A 247 -10.17 0.18 2.40
N SER A 248 -11.13 1.05 2.09
CA SER A 248 -12.35 1.21 2.89
C SER A 248 -13.17 -0.08 3.01
N PHE A 249 -13.18 -0.94 2.00
CA PHE A 249 -13.87 -2.23 2.08
C PHE A 249 -13.13 -3.21 2.99
N THR A 250 -11.79 -3.17 2.97
CA THR A 250 -10.94 -4.07 3.75
C THR A 250 -11.09 -3.81 5.24
N VAL A 251 -11.15 -2.55 5.65
CA VAL A 251 -11.18 -2.19 7.07
C VAL A 251 -12.51 -2.49 7.78
N GLN A 252 -13.59 -2.76 7.04
CA GLN A 252 -14.94 -2.93 7.57
C GLN A 252 -15.20 -4.28 8.26
N GLN A 253 -14.31 -5.25 8.08
CA GLN A 253 -14.50 -6.60 8.61
C GLN A 253 -13.16 -7.29 8.84
N ILE A 254 -13.19 -8.36 9.62
CA ILE A 254 -12.03 -9.25 9.73
C ILE A 254 -11.90 -10.06 8.44
N ALA A 255 -10.67 -10.21 7.97
CA ALA A 255 -10.31 -10.90 6.73
C ALA A 255 -10.82 -10.17 5.47
N PHE A 256 -10.82 -10.87 4.34
CA PHE A 256 -11.07 -10.24 3.05
C PHE A 256 -12.52 -9.78 2.87
N PRO A 257 -12.74 -8.65 2.16
CA PRO A 257 -14.06 -8.23 1.72
C PRO A 257 -14.86 -9.33 1.02
N THR A 258 -16.17 -9.29 1.21
CA THR A 258 -17.10 -10.27 0.61
C THR A 258 -17.55 -9.77 -0.75
N LYS A 259 -17.08 -10.42 -1.82
CA LYS A 259 -17.57 -10.20 -3.17
C LYS A 259 -18.97 -10.82 -3.33
N GLY A 260 -19.88 -10.06 -3.90
CA GLY A 260 -21.24 -10.48 -4.21
C GLY A 260 -21.78 -9.74 -5.42
N GLU A 261 -23.11 -9.77 -5.57
CA GLU A 261 -23.85 -9.06 -6.59
C GLU A 261 -25.02 -8.33 -5.93
N ASP A 262 -25.53 -7.27 -6.57
CA ASP A 262 -26.76 -6.62 -6.15
C ASP A 262 -28.00 -7.52 -6.34
N GLU A 263 -29.17 -7.06 -5.89
CA GLU A 263 -30.42 -7.83 -6.02
C GLU A 263 -30.79 -8.15 -7.48
N THR A 264 -30.23 -7.41 -8.45
CA THR A 264 -30.49 -7.61 -9.88
C THR A 264 -29.51 -8.57 -10.54
N GLY A 265 -28.40 -8.91 -9.88
CA GLY A 265 -27.30 -9.71 -10.43
C GLY A 265 -26.50 -8.98 -11.50
N GLN A 266 -26.58 -7.64 -11.57
CA GLN A 266 -25.94 -6.84 -12.64
C GLN A 266 -24.70 -6.09 -12.16
N THR A 267 -24.63 -5.77 -10.86
CA THR A 267 -23.53 -4.98 -10.29
C THR A 267 -22.77 -5.82 -9.30
N GLU A 268 -21.45 -5.91 -9.48
CA GLU A 268 -20.55 -6.47 -8.47
C GLU A 268 -20.58 -5.62 -7.21
N THR A 269 -20.72 -6.26 -6.06
CA THR A 269 -20.70 -5.61 -4.74
C THR A 269 -19.58 -6.15 -3.87
N TRP A 270 -19.09 -5.30 -2.98
CA TRP A 270 -18.12 -5.63 -1.97
C TRP A 270 -18.70 -5.26 -0.60
N ASN A 271 -18.79 -6.22 0.30
CA ASN A 271 -19.51 -6.08 1.57
C ASN A 271 -20.97 -5.60 1.37
N GLY A 272 -21.58 -5.95 0.24
CA GLY A 272 -22.95 -5.56 -0.12
C GLY A 272 -23.10 -4.15 -0.71
N GLU A 273 -22.01 -3.41 -0.93
CA GLU A 273 -22.05 -2.08 -1.55
C GLU A 273 -21.33 -2.07 -2.91
N ALA A 274 -21.83 -1.28 -3.86
CA ALA A 274 -21.17 -1.11 -5.16
C ALA A 274 -19.93 -0.21 -5.03
N ALA A 275 -18.77 -0.70 -5.51
CA ALA A 275 -17.52 0.05 -5.42
C ALA A 275 -17.59 1.40 -6.16
N ARG A 276 -18.32 1.46 -7.28
CA ARG A 276 -18.50 2.70 -8.06
C ARG A 276 -19.26 3.78 -7.29
N GLU A 277 -20.36 3.41 -6.64
CA GLU A 277 -21.14 4.36 -5.84
C GLU A 277 -20.31 4.91 -4.67
N ARG A 278 -19.53 4.02 -4.03
CA ARG A 278 -18.61 4.41 -2.97
C ARG A 278 -17.53 5.38 -3.46
N LEU A 279 -16.99 5.16 -4.66
CA LEU A 279 -16.04 6.05 -5.31
C LEU A 279 -16.64 7.43 -5.62
N ASP A 280 -17.85 7.47 -6.17
CA ASP A 280 -18.54 8.73 -6.48
C ASP A 280 -18.80 9.54 -5.20
N LEU A 281 -19.21 8.86 -4.10
CA LEU A 281 -19.35 9.48 -2.78
C LEU A 281 -18.02 9.99 -2.20
N TYR A 282 -16.92 9.27 -2.45
CA TYR A 282 -15.59 9.69 -2.02
C TYR A 282 -15.13 10.94 -2.79
N LYS A 283 -15.17 10.93 -4.12
CA LYS A 283 -14.78 12.07 -4.96
C LYS A 283 -15.60 13.33 -4.69
N LYS A 284 -16.91 13.17 -4.49
CA LYS A 284 -17.81 14.27 -4.13
C LYS A 284 -17.40 14.96 -2.82
N ARG A 285 -16.87 14.21 -1.84
CA ARG A 285 -16.35 14.80 -0.58
C ARG A 285 -15.05 15.57 -0.76
N LEU A 286 -14.32 15.31 -1.84
CA LEU A 286 -13.06 15.97 -2.16
C LEU A 286 -13.23 17.15 -3.13
N ASP A 287 -14.48 17.49 -3.50
CA ASP A 287 -14.79 18.45 -4.56
C ASP A 287 -14.05 18.14 -5.88
N ILE A 288 -13.90 16.85 -6.20
CA ILE A 288 -13.34 16.38 -7.47
C ILE A 288 -14.51 16.05 -8.39
N ASP A 289 -14.60 16.74 -9.53
CA ASP A 289 -15.61 16.46 -10.56
C ASP A 289 -15.43 15.04 -11.13
N ASN A 290 -16.56 14.39 -11.43
CA ASN A 290 -16.62 13.02 -11.97
C ASN A 290 -16.19 12.91 -13.44
#